data_AF-A0A0U5JC61-F1
#
_entry.id   AF-A0A0U5JC61-F1
#
_cell.length_a   1.000
_cell.length_b   1.000
_cell.length_c   1.000
_cell.angle_alpha   90.00
_cell.angle_beta   90.00
_cell.angle_gamma   90.00
#
_symmetry.space_group_name_H-M   'P 1'
#
loop_
_entity.id
_entity.type
_entity.pdbx_description
1 polymer ?
#
loop_
_entity_poly.entity_id
_entity_poly.type
_entity_poly.pdbx_seq_one_letter_code
_entity_poly.pdbx_strand_id
1 'polypeptide(L)'
;MDYFRRTLLLAVCASMAITAALFSNPWGKDADLAVRTVQTYQPPEPPSLLARLGVMAIRFHQEVISPADGPRSHFIPSSSQYTLEAMKKYGFFKGYTMGCDRLMREDSEEWVYRTIYDAGGRKMKWDPVP
;
A
#
# COMPACT_ATOMS: atom_id res chain seq x y z
N MET A 1 4.13 -46.26 0.39
CA MET A 1 4.14 -45.40 1.59
C MET A 1 4.94 -44.11 1.40
N ASP A 2 5.94 -44.06 0.53
CA ASP A 2 6.77 -42.85 0.32
C ASP A 2 6.06 -41.69 -0.37
N TYR A 3 5.13 -41.97 -1.29
CA TYR A 3 4.39 -40.92 -2.00
C TYR A 3 3.51 -40.11 -1.03
N PHE A 4 2.74 -40.80 -0.17
CA PHE A 4 1.88 -40.16 0.82
C PHE A 4 2.65 -39.25 1.77
N ARG A 5 3.85 -39.68 2.21
CA ARG A 5 4.71 -38.90 3.11
C ARG A 5 5.27 -37.65 2.43
N ARG A 6 5.65 -37.74 1.15
CA ARG A 6 6.13 -36.59 0.36
C ARG A 6 5.01 -35.59 0.07
N THR A 7 3.82 -36.05 -0.32
CA THR A 7 2.68 -35.16 -0.58
C THR A 7 2.22 -34.45 0.69
N LEU A 8 2.19 -35.17 1.82
CA LEU A 8 1.87 -34.59 3.12
C LEU A 8 2.91 -33.54 3.55
N LEU A 9 4.20 -33.82 3.39
CA LEU A 9 5.28 -32.88 3.67
C LEU A 9 5.18 -31.61 2.81
N LEU A 10 4.96 -31.75 1.51
CA LEU A 10 4.78 -30.60 0.61
C LEU A 10 3.56 -29.76 0.99
N ALA A 11 2.43 -30.40 1.35
CA ALA A 11 1.22 -29.71 1.77
C ALA A 11 1.44 -28.93 3.09
N VAL A 12 2.17 -29.50 4.06
CA VAL A 12 2.51 -28.84 5.32
C VAL A 12 3.49 -27.68 5.11
N CYS A 13 4.51 -27.85 4.26
CA CYS A 13 5.43 -26.78 3.93
C CYS A 13 4.71 -25.62 3.21
N ALA A 14 3.83 -25.95 2.27
CA ALA A 14 3.02 -24.94 1.58
C ALA A 14 2.07 -24.21 2.53
N SER A 15 1.40 -24.93 3.44
CA SER A 15 0.50 -24.30 4.42
C SER A 15 1.25 -23.43 5.42
N MET A 16 2.43 -23.86 5.90
CA MET A 16 3.28 -23.05 6.77
C MET A 16 3.80 -21.79 6.06
N ALA A 17 4.18 -21.90 4.78
CA ALA A 17 4.61 -20.74 3.99
C ALA A 17 3.47 -19.74 3.76
N ILE A 18 2.27 -20.23 3.43
CA ILE A 18 1.06 -19.41 3.28
C ILE A 18 0.72 -18.72 4.60
N THR A 19 0.76 -19.46 5.71
CA THR A 19 0.52 -18.93 7.07
C THR A 19 1.55 -17.84 7.39
N ALA A 20 2.85 -18.10 7.21
CA ALA A 20 3.89 -17.12 7.49
C ALA A 20 3.76 -15.83 6.65
N ALA A 21 3.34 -15.93 5.40
CA ALA A 21 3.09 -14.77 4.54
C ALA A 21 1.82 -13.99 4.91
N LEU A 22 0.78 -14.68 5.41
CA LEU A 22 -0.47 -14.05 5.84
C LEU A 22 -0.35 -13.40 7.23
N PHE A 23 0.48 -13.94 8.11
CA PHE A 23 0.68 -13.45 9.49
C PHE A 23 1.92 -12.58 9.64
N SER A 24 2.70 -12.35 8.58
CA SER A 24 3.71 -11.28 8.63
C SER A 24 2.98 -9.95 8.76
N ASN A 25 3.23 -9.21 9.84
CA ASN A 25 2.66 -7.88 10.02
C ASN A 25 3.06 -6.98 8.84
N PRO A 26 2.12 -6.56 7.97
CA PRO A 26 2.45 -5.69 6.83
C PRO A 26 2.76 -4.26 7.29
N TRP A 27 2.30 -3.93 8.51
CA TRP A 27 2.58 -2.71 9.25
C TRP A 27 3.82 -2.98 10.10
N GLY A 28 4.82 -2.08 10.05
CA GLY A 28 6.10 -2.25 10.73
C GLY A 28 5.96 -2.64 12.20
N LYS A 29 7.01 -3.18 12.82
CA LYS A 29 6.93 -3.56 14.23
C LYS A 29 6.79 -2.27 15.03
N ASP A 30 5.83 -2.18 15.96
CA ASP A 30 5.61 -0.95 16.75
C ASP A 30 6.87 -0.47 17.49
N ALA A 31 7.81 -1.38 17.75
CA ALA A 31 9.14 -1.07 18.28
C ALA A 31 9.96 -0.12 17.37
N ASP A 32 9.72 -0.12 16.07
CA ASP A 32 10.36 0.74 15.07
C ASP A 32 9.94 2.21 15.24
N LEU A 33 8.79 2.49 15.88
CA LEU A 33 8.31 3.86 16.17
C LEU A 33 9.08 4.52 17.32
N ALA A 34 9.57 3.72 18.27
CA ALA A 34 10.40 4.21 19.38
C ALA A 34 11.82 4.54 18.92
N VAL A 35 12.26 3.94 17.81
CA VAL A 35 13.52 4.27 17.15
C VAL A 35 13.24 5.46 16.24
N ARG A 36 13.80 6.62 16.57
CA ARG A 36 13.90 7.75 15.65
C ARG A 36 14.84 7.34 14.52
N THR A 37 14.34 6.54 13.59
CA THR A 37 15.08 6.13 12.41
C THR A 37 15.37 7.41 11.65
N VAL A 38 16.64 7.76 11.54
CA VAL A 38 17.08 8.52 10.38
C VAL A 38 16.52 7.73 9.22
N GLN A 39 15.51 8.29 8.52
CA GLN A 39 14.99 7.71 7.28
C GLN A 39 16.20 7.61 6.36
N THR A 40 16.85 6.45 6.37
CA THR A 40 17.93 6.17 5.46
C THR A 40 17.23 6.17 4.11
N TYR A 41 17.58 7.15 3.28
CA TYR A 41 17.21 7.14 1.89
C TYR A 41 17.75 5.83 1.33
N GLN A 42 16.90 4.80 1.26
CA GLN A 42 17.18 3.62 0.48
C GLN A 42 16.90 4.01 -0.96
N PRO A 43 17.91 3.98 -1.85
CA PRO A 43 17.67 4.17 -3.27
C PRO A 43 16.56 3.20 -3.69
N PRO A 44 15.59 3.62 -4.51
CA PRO A 44 14.52 2.74 -4.93
C PRO A 44 15.12 1.53 -5.62
N GLU A 45 14.99 0.35 -4.99
CA GLU A 45 15.28 -0.92 -5.63
C GLU A 45 14.45 -0.98 -6.93
N PRO A 46 14.99 -1.52 -8.03
CA PRO A 46 14.25 -1.59 -9.28
C PRO A 46 12.91 -2.29 -9.02
N PRO A 47 11.78 -1.70 -9.42
CA PRO A 47 10.47 -2.23 -9.09
C PRO A 47 10.37 -3.64 -9.64
N SER A 48 9.99 -4.59 -8.77
CA SER A 48 9.72 -5.96 -9.18
C SER A 48 8.72 -5.97 -10.33
N LEU A 49 8.72 -7.03 -11.17
CA LEU A 49 7.78 -7.15 -12.28
C LEU A 49 6.33 -6.91 -11.83
N LEU A 50 5.97 -7.43 -10.65
CA LEU A 50 4.66 -7.25 -10.05
C LEU A 50 4.40 -5.79 -9.66
N ALA A 51 5.38 -5.08 -9.11
CA ALA A 51 5.25 -3.66 -8.82
C ALA A 51 5.06 -2.83 -10.10
N ARG A 52 5.74 -3.19 -11.20
CA ARG A 52 5.55 -2.54 -12.51
C ARG A 52 4.14 -2.74 -13.06
N LEU A 53 3.60 -3.97 -12.96
CA LEU A 53 2.23 -4.26 -13.35
C LEU A 53 1.21 -3.50 -12.49
N GLY A 54 1.42 -3.45 -11.17
CA GLY A 54 0.59 -2.65 -10.27
C GLY A 54 0.61 -1.16 -10.61
N VAL A 55 1.80 -0.59 -10.83
CA VAL A 55 1.96 0.81 -11.27
C VAL A 55 1.23 1.07 -12.58
N MET A 56 1.33 0.16 -13.56
CA MET A 56 0.60 0.27 -14.83
C MET A 56 -0.92 0.25 -14.62
N ALA A 57 -1.43 -0.64 -13.76
CA ALA A 57 -2.85 -0.70 -13.43
C ALA A 57 -3.35 0.59 -12.78
N ILE A 58 -2.59 1.17 -11.85
CA ILE A 58 -2.92 2.45 -11.22
C ILE A 58 -2.88 3.59 -12.24
N ARG A 59 -1.90 3.62 -13.14
CA ARG A 59 -1.82 4.61 -14.24
C ARG A 59 -3.02 4.50 -15.19
N PHE A 60 -3.36 3.28 -15.60
CA PHE A 60 -4.55 3.03 -16.41
C PHE A 60 -5.82 3.54 -15.71
N HIS A 61 -5.97 3.29 -14.40
CA HIS A 61 -7.07 3.84 -13.63
C HIS A 61 -7.07 5.38 -13.60
N GLN A 62 -5.92 6.03 -13.39
CA GLN A 62 -5.78 7.50 -13.39
C GLN A 62 -6.09 8.13 -14.75
N GLU A 63 -5.70 7.48 -15.85
CA GLU A 63 -5.79 8.04 -17.20
C GLU A 63 -7.12 7.72 -17.89
N VAL A 64 -7.75 6.59 -17.57
CA VAL A 64 -8.96 6.11 -18.26
C VAL A 64 -10.21 6.21 -17.39
N ILE A 65 -10.12 5.82 -16.11
CA ILE A 65 -11.30 5.73 -15.22
C ILE A 65 -11.51 7.05 -14.47
N SER A 66 -10.45 7.60 -13.88
CA SER A 66 -10.54 8.81 -13.05
C SER A 66 -11.08 10.05 -13.78
N PRO A 67 -10.80 10.30 -15.07
CA PRO A 67 -11.36 11.47 -15.77
C PRO A 67 -12.88 11.40 -15.91
N ALA A 68 -13.45 10.20 -15.97
CA ALA A 68 -14.89 10.00 -16.02
C ALA A 68 -15.55 10.13 -14.63
N ASP A 69 -14.85 9.75 -13.56
CA ASP A 69 -15.39 9.70 -12.18
C ASP A 69 -15.20 11.03 -11.39
N GLY A 70 -14.28 11.89 -11.85
CA GLY A 70 -14.00 13.19 -11.22
C GLY A 70 -13.18 13.11 -9.92
N PRO A 71 -12.86 14.26 -9.30
CA PRO A 71 -12.02 14.33 -8.10
C PRO A 71 -12.83 13.99 -6.83
N ARG A 72 -12.85 12.69 -6.46
CA ARG A 72 -13.59 12.21 -5.27
C ARG A 72 -12.75 12.09 -3.99
N SER A 73 -11.42 12.20 -4.09
CA SER A 73 -10.56 11.94 -2.94
C SER A 73 -10.54 13.08 -1.94
N HIS A 74 -10.61 12.75 -0.63
CA HIS A 74 -10.53 13.72 0.47
C HIS A 74 -9.11 13.92 1.00
N PHE A 75 -8.13 13.22 0.42
CA PHE A 75 -6.74 13.27 0.85
C PHE A 75 -5.83 14.01 -0.13
N ILE A 76 -4.72 14.55 0.39
CA ILE A 76 -3.57 15.04 -0.38
C ILE A 76 -2.32 14.28 0.06
N PRO A 77 -1.60 13.63 -0.89
CA PRO A 77 -1.98 13.40 -2.28
C PRO A 77 -3.26 12.54 -2.40
N SER A 78 -3.87 12.49 -3.59
CA SER A 78 -5.07 11.68 -3.84
C SER A 78 -4.79 10.19 -3.58
N SER A 79 -5.81 9.40 -3.20
CA SER A 79 -5.63 7.97 -2.86
C SER A 79 -4.96 7.16 -3.98
N SER A 80 -5.26 7.44 -5.25
CA SER A 80 -4.63 6.77 -6.39
C SER A 80 -3.15 7.18 -6.54
N GLN A 81 -2.83 8.46 -6.34
CA GLN A 81 -1.46 8.97 -6.36
C GLN A 81 -0.64 8.43 -5.19
N TYR A 82 -1.22 8.38 -3.99
CA TYR A 82 -0.62 7.76 -2.82
C TYR A 82 -0.28 6.29 -3.08
N THR A 83 -1.22 5.53 -3.66
CA THR A 83 -1.02 4.11 -3.98
C THR A 83 0.10 3.93 -5.01
N LEU A 84 0.13 4.79 -6.03
CA LEU A 84 1.21 4.81 -7.03
C LEU A 84 2.58 5.04 -6.39
N GLU A 85 2.69 6.03 -5.50
CA GLU A 85 3.92 6.36 -4.79
C GLU A 85 4.33 5.25 -3.81
N ALA A 86 3.38 4.68 -3.07
CA ALA A 86 3.62 3.57 -2.16
C ALA A 86 4.08 2.31 -2.91
N MET A 87 3.50 1.99 -4.07
CA MET A 87 3.96 0.88 -4.92
C MET A 87 5.36 1.11 -5.48
N LYS A 88 5.70 2.35 -5.84
CA LYS A 88 7.06 2.70 -6.29
C LYS A 88 8.08 2.62 -5.16
N LYS A 89 7.71 3.04 -3.95
CA LYS A 89 8.60 3.09 -2.79
C LYS A 89 8.78 1.75 -2.11
N TYR A 90 7.71 0.96 -1.99
CA TYR A 90 7.69 -0.25 -1.16
C TYR A 90 7.40 -1.54 -1.94
N GLY A 91 7.19 -1.47 -3.26
CA GLY A 91 6.82 -2.59 -4.10
C GLY A 91 5.32 -2.93 -4.04
N PHE A 92 4.92 -3.97 -4.78
CA PHE A 92 3.50 -4.28 -5.00
C PHE A 92 2.72 -4.56 -3.72
N PHE A 93 3.15 -5.53 -2.91
CA PHE A 93 2.36 -5.99 -1.77
C PHE A 93 2.17 -4.90 -0.72
N LYS A 94 3.26 -4.26 -0.28
CA LYS A 94 3.19 -3.18 0.72
C LYS A 94 2.51 -1.93 0.17
N GLY A 95 2.78 -1.57 -1.08
CA GLY A 95 2.09 -0.45 -1.73
C GLY A 95 0.59 -0.70 -1.90
N TYR A 96 0.19 -1.92 -2.25
CA TYR A 96 -1.21 -2.34 -2.37
C TYR A 96 -1.91 -2.31 -1.02
N THR A 97 -1.31 -2.88 0.04
CA THR A 97 -1.91 -2.87 1.38
C THR A 97 -2.07 -1.45 1.92
N MET A 98 -1.08 -0.57 1.70
CA MET A 98 -1.16 0.84 2.09
C MET A 98 -2.26 1.59 1.31
N GLY A 99 -2.41 1.31 0.02
CA GLY A 99 -3.49 1.87 -0.79
C GLY A 99 -4.87 1.41 -0.32
N CYS A 100 -5.05 0.11 -0.09
CA CYS A 100 -6.31 -0.46 0.42
C CYS A 100 -6.70 0.10 1.78
N ASP A 101 -5.75 0.19 2.71
CA ASP A 101 -5.97 0.80 4.03
C ASP A 101 -6.44 2.25 3.91
N ARG A 102 -5.82 3.04 3.03
CA ARG A 102 -6.24 4.43 2.81
C ARG A 102 -7.65 4.52 2.23
N LEU A 103 -8.01 3.66 1.28
CA LEU A 103 -9.37 3.60 0.72
C LEU A 103 -10.42 3.27 1.78
N MET A 104 -10.09 2.41 2.75
CA MET A 104 -10.99 2.10 3.88
C MET A 104 -11.19 3.31 4.80
N ARG A 105 -10.23 4.23 4.86
CA ARG A 105 -10.28 5.48 5.65
C ARG A 105 -10.82 6.67 4.85
N GLU A 106 -11.26 6.45 3.62
CA GLU A 106 -11.80 7.46 2.72
C GLU A 106 -13.30 7.68 2.95
N ASP A 107 -13.65 7.90 4.20
CA ASP A 107 -14.98 8.35 4.62
C ASP A 107 -15.00 9.89 4.81
N SER A 108 -16.22 10.44 4.90
CA SER A 108 -16.44 11.84 5.26
C SER A 108 -16.25 12.12 6.75
N GLU A 109 -15.87 11.13 7.55
CA GLU A 109 -15.73 11.28 9.00
C GLU A 109 -14.49 12.11 9.34
N GLU A 110 -14.61 12.92 10.41
CA GLU A 110 -13.53 13.76 10.92
C GLU A 110 -12.56 12.93 11.76
N TRP A 111 -11.74 12.13 11.08
CA TRP A 111 -10.57 11.48 11.66
C TRP A 111 -9.49 12.51 12.04
N VAL A 112 -8.66 12.17 13.03
CA VAL A 112 -7.54 13.02 13.51
C VAL A 112 -6.40 13.06 12.47
N TYR A 113 -6.61 13.80 11.39
CA TYR A 113 -5.58 14.10 10.40
C TYR A 113 -5.15 15.56 10.50
N ARG A 114 -3.87 15.82 10.15
CA ARG A 114 -3.47 17.17 9.77
C ARG A 114 -4.29 17.56 8.53
N THR A 115 -4.88 18.75 8.54
CA THR A 115 -5.67 19.23 7.40
C THR A 115 -5.00 20.41 6.73
N ILE A 116 -5.16 20.48 5.41
CA ILE A 116 -4.67 21.57 4.56
C ILE A 116 -5.79 22.02 3.63
N TYR A 117 -5.69 23.24 3.09
CA TYR A 117 -6.65 23.74 2.11
C TYR A 117 -6.10 23.54 0.70
N ASP A 118 -6.94 23.04 -0.22
CA ASP A 118 -6.59 22.98 -1.63
C ASP A 118 -6.67 24.38 -2.28
N ALA A 119 -6.22 24.49 -3.54
CA ALA A 119 -6.30 25.74 -4.30
C ALA A 119 -7.74 26.27 -4.48
N GLY A 120 -8.75 25.40 -4.32
CA GLY A 120 -10.17 25.75 -4.36
C GLY A 120 -10.78 26.04 -2.99
N GLY A 121 -9.98 26.09 -1.91
CA GLY A 121 -10.44 26.38 -0.54
C GLY A 121 -11.14 25.21 0.17
N ARG A 122 -11.10 23.99 -0.37
CA ARG A 122 -11.65 22.79 0.27
C ARG A 122 -10.67 22.28 1.34
N LYS A 123 -11.20 21.88 2.50
CA LYS A 123 -10.43 21.23 3.59
C LYS A 123 -10.12 19.79 3.18
N MET A 124 -8.83 19.45 3.12
CA MET A 124 -8.32 18.14 2.69
C MET A 124 -7.48 17.51 3.82
N LYS A 125 -7.52 16.18 3.93
CA LYS A 125 -6.71 15.37 4.86
C LYS A 125 -5.27 15.23 4.31
N TRP A 126 -4.25 15.64 5.05
CA TRP A 126 -2.84 15.52 4.65
C TRP A 126 -2.27 14.19 5.14
N ASP A 127 -1.91 13.31 4.21
CA ASP A 127 -1.37 11.98 4.50
C ASP A 127 -0.40 11.56 3.38
N PRO A 128 0.86 12.01 3.38
CA PRO A 128 1.85 11.63 2.37
C PRO A 128 2.34 10.19 2.61
N VAL A 129 2.92 9.56 1.58
CA VAL A 129 3.60 8.28 1.76
C VAL A 129 4.76 8.50 2.75
N PRO A 130 4.82 7.76 3.88
CA PRO A 130 5.95 7.77 4.80
C PRO A 130 7.25 7.41 4.08
#